data_AF-A0A9P9WSZ7-F1
#
_entry.id   AF-A0A9P9WSZ7-F1
#
_cell.length_a   1.000
_cell.length_b   1.000
_cell.length_c   1.000
_cell.angle_alpha   90.00
_cell.angle_beta   90.00
_cell.angle_gamma   90.00
#
_symmetry.space_group_name_H-M   'P 1'
#
loop_
_entity.id
_entity.type
_entity.pdbx_description
1 polymer ?
#
loop_
_entity_poly.entity_id
_entity_poly.type
_entity_poly.pdbx_seq_one_letter_code
_entity_poly.pdbx_strand_id
1 'polypeptide(L)'
;MTRVAVYSVALGVFVAATILTIVSILTPNWLNYEIRSANTDKTFKHTLGLHQLCSSASEPACRPYPTDDECKDDAFFCSMWRSSGFLMSFATIVELATLVSFLVVMAGGKYKREDGWKLIGGLLLADAVVEFAGMGLVAYLFNHDEQFAVPGWGLGWSWILCTISATVSVLVAASLAASAWVLPPEDDYEYLEDPVNDI
;
A
#
# COMPACT_ATOMS: atom_id res chain seq x y z
N MET A 1 3.72 27.55 -11.04
CA MET A 1 4.15 26.55 -12.06
C MET A 1 5.01 25.42 -11.49
N THR A 2 6.02 25.71 -10.67
CA THR A 2 6.91 24.70 -10.05
C THR A 2 6.15 23.71 -9.14
N ARG A 3 5.21 24.19 -8.33
CA ARG A 3 4.40 23.32 -7.45
C ARG A 3 3.56 22.29 -8.21
N VAL A 4 2.98 22.68 -9.34
CA VAL A 4 2.19 21.76 -10.20
C VAL A 4 3.06 20.62 -10.73
N ALA A 5 4.30 20.89 -11.14
CA ALA A 5 5.24 19.87 -11.59
C ALA A 5 5.59 18.88 -10.45
N VAL A 6 5.82 19.39 -9.23
CA VAL A 6 6.07 18.55 -8.05
C VAL A 6 4.89 17.62 -7.76
N TYR A 7 3.66 18.14 -7.71
CA TYR A 7 2.47 17.30 -7.51
C TYR A 7 2.24 16.31 -8.66
N SER A 8 2.57 16.67 -9.89
CA SER A 8 2.42 15.79 -11.05
C SER A 8 3.40 14.61 -11.00
N VAL A 9 4.67 14.87 -10.63
CA VAL A 9 5.68 13.82 -10.42
C VAL A 9 5.29 12.93 -9.23
N ALA A 10 4.90 13.54 -8.11
CA ALA A 10 4.44 12.82 -6.93
C ALA A 10 3.22 11.94 -7.23
N LEU A 11 2.26 12.45 -8.01
CA LEU A 11 1.12 11.66 -8.47
C LEU A 11 1.56 10.47 -9.32
N GLY A 12 2.44 10.67 -10.31
CA GLY A 12 2.91 9.57 -11.16
C GLY A 12 3.61 8.47 -10.37
N VAL A 13 4.45 8.85 -9.39
CA VAL A 13 5.11 7.90 -8.48
C VAL A 13 4.08 7.19 -7.60
N PHE A 14 3.11 7.92 -7.04
CA PHE A 14 2.10 7.34 -6.18
C PHE A 14 1.12 6.42 -6.93
N VAL A 15 0.77 6.73 -8.18
CA VAL A 15 0.01 5.80 -9.05
C VAL A 15 0.75 4.49 -9.23
N ALA A 16 2.07 4.53 -9.44
CA ALA A 16 2.87 3.31 -9.53
C ALA A 16 2.86 2.54 -8.20
N ALA A 17 2.97 3.22 -7.05
CA ALA A 17 2.85 2.62 -5.72
C ALA A 17 1.50 1.91 -5.53
N THR A 18 0.38 2.58 -5.83
CA THR A 18 -0.97 1.99 -5.78
C THR A 18 -1.13 0.76 -6.67
N ILE A 19 -0.50 0.75 -7.86
CA ILE A 19 -0.48 -0.45 -8.69
C ILE A 19 0.28 -1.60 -8.00
N LEU A 20 1.41 -1.31 -7.36
CA LEU A 20 2.16 -2.33 -6.61
C LEU A 20 1.34 -2.90 -5.45
N THR A 21 0.61 -2.06 -4.71
CA THR A 21 -0.28 -2.49 -3.62
C THR A 21 -1.43 -3.35 -4.14
N ILE A 22 -2.12 -2.93 -5.19
CA ILE A 22 -3.20 -3.72 -5.80
C ILE A 22 -2.66 -5.06 -6.33
N VAL A 23 -1.53 -5.05 -7.04
CA VAL A 23 -0.88 -6.27 -7.54
C VAL A 23 -0.50 -7.19 -6.38
N SER A 24 0.03 -6.64 -5.29
CA SER A 24 0.34 -7.41 -4.08
C SER A 24 -0.90 -8.08 -3.51
N ILE A 25 -2.03 -7.38 -3.38
CA ILE A 25 -3.26 -7.92 -2.80
C ILE A 25 -3.88 -9.01 -3.68
N LEU A 26 -3.89 -8.80 -5.00
CA LEU A 26 -4.52 -9.72 -5.95
C LEU A 26 -3.72 -10.99 -6.20
N THR A 27 -2.43 -11.00 -5.86
CA THR A 27 -1.54 -12.12 -6.16
C THR A 27 -1.29 -12.96 -4.93
N PRO A 28 -1.52 -14.28 -4.99
CA PRO A 28 -1.41 -15.14 -3.82
C PRO A 28 0.04 -15.56 -3.56
N ASN A 29 0.95 -14.59 -3.39
CA ASN A 29 2.37 -14.81 -3.16
C ASN A 29 2.91 -13.89 -2.05
N TRP A 30 2.17 -13.83 -0.94
CA TRP A 30 2.62 -13.18 0.29
C TRP A 30 3.57 -14.07 1.07
N LEU A 31 3.28 -15.37 1.12
CA LEU A 31 4.21 -16.40 1.56
C LEU A 31 4.30 -17.48 0.49
N ASN A 32 5.49 -18.04 0.31
CA ASN A 32 5.73 -19.14 -0.60
C ASN A 32 6.36 -20.32 0.14
N TYR A 33 6.05 -21.52 -0.32
CA TYR A 33 6.62 -22.75 0.16
C TYR A 33 7.00 -23.61 -1.02
N GLU A 34 8.27 -23.98 -1.09
CA GLU A 34 8.81 -24.80 -2.17
C GLU A 34 9.70 -25.91 -1.60
N ILE A 35 9.27 -27.17 -1.80
CA ILE A 35 10.10 -28.33 -1.47
C ILE A 35 10.22 -29.23 -2.69
N ARG A 36 11.46 -29.67 -2.94
CA ARG A 36 11.79 -30.70 -3.93
C ARG A 36 11.75 -32.06 -3.24
N SER A 37 10.85 -32.95 -3.69
CA SER A 37 10.77 -34.29 -3.12
C SER A 37 12.04 -35.08 -3.44
N ALA A 38 12.68 -35.68 -2.42
CA ALA A 38 13.90 -36.45 -2.63
C ALA A 38 13.67 -37.75 -3.42
N ASN A 39 12.44 -38.27 -3.41
CA ASN A 39 12.07 -39.55 -4.02
C ASN A 39 11.35 -39.43 -5.37
N THR A 40 11.02 -38.21 -5.82
CA THR A 40 10.40 -37.96 -7.11
C THR A 40 10.87 -36.61 -7.59
N ASP A 41 11.30 -36.49 -8.85
CA ASP A 41 11.79 -35.22 -9.46
C ASP A 41 10.69 -34.14 -9.62
N LYS A 42 9.66 -34.17 -8.76
CA LYS A 42 8.53 -33.25 -8.71
C LYS A 42 8.75 -32.24 -7.58
N THR A 43 8.58 -30.97 -7.92
CA THR A 43 8.59 -29.86 -6.97
C THR A 43 7.16 -29.58 -6.52
N PHE A 44 6.93 -29.58 -5.21
CA PHE A 44 5.65 -29.18 -4.62
C PHE A 44 5.71 -27.69 -4.28
N LYS A 45 4.83 -26.91 -4.91
CA LYS A 45 4.73 -25.46 -4.69
C LYS A 45 3.40 -25.13 -4.02
N HIS A 46 3.49 -24.40 -2.93
CA HIS A 46 2.35 -23.84 -2.21
C HIS A 46 2.56 -22.34 -2.06
N THR A 47 1.54 -21.54 -2.37
CA THR A 47 1.60 -20.09 -2.27
C THR A 47 0.39 -19.57 -1.51
N LEU A 48 0.65 -18.74 -0.51
CA LEU A 48 -0.35 -18.10 0.33
C LEU A 48 -0.52 -16.66 -0.11
N GLY A 49 -1.75 -16.27 -0.40
CA GLY A 49 -2.19 -14.88 -0.44
C GLY A 49 -2.97 -14.50 0.82
N LEU A 50 -3.43 -13.25 0.87
CA LEU A 50 -4.25 -12.76 1.98
C LEU A 50 -5.57 -13.52 2.13
N HIS A 51 -6.21 -13.88 1.02
CA HIS A 51 -7.55 -14.45 1.01
C HIS A 51 -7.63 -15.85 0.38
N GLN A 52 -6.54 -16.32 -0.21
CA GLN A 52 -6.49 -17.56 -0.98
C GLN A 52 -5.18 -18.30 -0.76
N LEU A 53 -5.26 -19.62 -0.69
CA LEU A 53 -4.12 -20.53 -0.73
C LEU A 53 -4.18 -21.27 -2.08
N CYS A 54 -3.05 -21.29 -2.79
CA CYS A 54 -2.90 -22.07 -4.02
C CYS A 54 -1.84 -23.16 -3.85
N SER A 55 -2.10 -24.35 -4.38
CA SER A 55 -1.17 -25.48 -4.39
C SER A 55 -1.13 -26.14 -5.77
N SER A 56 0.06 -26.57 -6.18
CA SER A 56 0.24 -27.34 -7.41
C SER A 56 -0.24 -28.78 -7.31
N ALA A 57 -0.60 -29.26 -6.11
CA ALA A 57 -0.92 -30.66 -5.85
C ALA A 57 -2.40 -30.92 -5.48
N SER A 58 -3.21 -29.87 -5.30
CA SER A 58 -4.63 -30.00 -4.96
C SER A 58 -5.55 -29.64 -6.13
N GLU A 59 -6.70 -30.30 -6.22
CA GLU A 59 -7.83 -29.89 -7.06
C GLU A 59 -9.01 -29.48 -6.13
N PRO A 60 -9.52 -28.23 -6.18
CA PRO A 60 -9.08 -27.11 -7.01
C PRO A 60 -7.69 -26.59 -6.62
N ALA A 61 -7.00 -25.98 -7.60
CA ALA A 61 -5.63 -25.46 -7.43
C ALA A 61 -5.55 -24.29 -6.44
N CYS A 62 -6.65 -23.53 -6.27
CA CYS A 62 -6.74 -22.43 -5.31
C CYS A 62 -8.02 -22.55 -4.51
N ARG A 63 -7.93 -22.28 -3.20
CA ARG A 63 -9.07 -22.28 -2.27
C ARG A 63 -9.03 -21.05 -1.36
N PRO A 64 -10.17 -20.64 -0.78
CA PRO A 64 -10.19 -19.63 0.27
C PRO A 64 -9.30 -20.04 1.46
N TYR A 65 -8.61 -19.05 2.03
CA TYR A 65 -7.75 -19.23 3.19
C TYR A 65 -7.82 -17.98 4.09
N PRO A 66 -7.85 -18.14 5.42
CA PRO A 66 -7.95 -19.39 6.17
C PRO A 66 -9.40 -19.93 6.20
N THR A 67 -9.58 -21.26 6.16
CA THR A 67 -10.91 -21.88 6.33
C THR A 67 -11.31 -21.98 7.80
N ASP A 68 -12.60 -22.12 8.08
CA ASP A 68 -13.08 -22.18 9.47
C ASP A 68 -12.60 -23.44 10.21
N ASP A 69 -12.35 -24.54 9.50
CA ASP A 69 -11.76 -25.74 10.09
C ASP A 69 -10.30 -25.52 10.48
N GLU A 70 -9.51 -24.80 9.67
CA GLU A 70 -8.13 -24.42 9.99
C GLU A 70 -8.08 -23.43 11.16
N CYS A 71 -9.11 -22.59 11.31
CA CYS A 71 -9.22 -21.63 12.41
C CYS A 71 -9.73 -22.22 13.73
N LYS A 72 -10.18 -23.49 13.78
CA LYS A 72 -10.66 -24.11 15.02
C LYS A 72 -9.54 -24.36 16.02
N ASP A 73 -8.38 -24.77 15.51
CA ASP A 73 -7.23 -25.12 16.33
C ASP A 73 -6.39 -23.88 16.69
N ASP A 74 -6.38 -22.86 15.82
CA ASP A 74 -5.70 -21.58 16.08
C ASP A 74 -6.55 -20.36 15.69
N ALA A 75 -7.38 -19.91 16.65
CA ALA A 75 -8.19 -18.71 16.51
C ALA A 75 -7.36 -17.42 16.47
N PHE A 76 -6.18 -17.40 17.09
CA PHE A 76 -5.32 -16.22 17.16
C PHE A 76 -4.67 -15.94 15.80
N PHE A 77 -4.06 -16.96 15.20
CA PHE A 77 -3.55 -16.93 13.83
C PHE A 77 -4.62 -16.40 12.87
N CYS A 78 -5.81 -17.00 12.94
CA CYS A 78 -6.91 -16.68 12.05
C CYS A 78 -7.38 -15.22 12.19
N SER A 79 -7.48 -14.71 13.42
CA SER A 79 -7.82 -13.31 13.70
C SER A 79 -6.76 -12.37 13.13
N MET A 80 -5.47 -12.65 13.33
CA MET A 80 -4.39 -11.82 12.83
C MET A 80 -4.30 -11.83 11.30
N TRP A 81 -4.43 -13.00 10.68
CA TRP A 81 -4.38 -13.13 9.22
C TRP A 81 -5.58 -12.45 8.55
N ARG A 82 -6.79 -12.59 9.08
CA ARG A 82 -7.96 -11.87 8.56
C ARG A 82 -7.84 -10.36 8.78
N SER A 83 -7.21 -9.94 9.88
CA SER A 83 -6.94 -8.52 10.14
C SER A 83 -5.93 -7.94 9.14
N SER A 84 -4.89 -8.66 8.75
CA SER A 84 -3.95 -8.19 7.72
C SER A 84 -4.66 -8.04 6.36
N GLY A 85 -5.55 -8.98 6.00
CA GLY A 85 -6.41 -8.88 4.81
C GLY A 85 -7.30 -7.64 4.81
N PHE A 86 -7.93 -7.34 5.95
CA PHE A 86 -8.75 -6.14 6.13
C PHE A 86 -7.91 -4.86 6.03
N LEU A 87 -6.74 -4.81 6.69
CA LEU A 87 -5.86 -3.65 6.64
C LEU A 87 -5.42 -3.33 5.22
N MET A 88 -5.04 -4.34 4.41
CA MET A 88 -4.63 -4.08 3.03
C MET A 88 -5.80 -3.62 2.16
N SER A 89 -7.01 -4.13 2.40
CA SER A 89 -8.21 -3.63 1.74
C SER A 89 -8.48 -2.16 2.13
N PHE A 90 -8.33 -1.82 3.41
CA PHE A 90 -8.47 -0.45 3.88
C PHE A 90 -7.40 0.48 3.29
N ALA A 91 -6.14 0.03 3.19
CA ALA A 91 -5.06 0.78 2.54
C ALA A 91 -5.46 1.18 1.12
N THR A 92 -5.97 0.26 0.29
CA THR A 92 -6.40 0.61 -1.08
C THR A 92 -7.48 1.70 -1.13
N ILE A 93 -8.38 1.77 -0.14
CA ILE A 93 -9.37 2.84 -0.04
C ILE A 93 -8.69 4.18 0.25
N VAL A 94 -7.71 4.20 1.16
CA VAL A 94 -6.91 5.38 1.48
C VAL A 94 -6.08 5.81 0.26
N GLU A 95 -5.49 4.88 -0.48
CA GLU A 95 -4.75 5.18 -1.71
C GLU A 95 -5.65 5.86 -2.76
N LEU A 96 -6.83 5.30 -3.02
CA LEU A 96 -7.79 5.90 -3.96
C LEU A 96 -8.25 7.29 -3.50
N ALA A 97 -8.51 7.48 -2.20
CA ALA A 97 -8.83 8.79 -1.64
C ALA A 97 -7.67 9.80 -1.79
N THR A 98 -6.43 9.32 -1.67
CA THR A 98 -5.21 10.12 -1.86
C THR A 98 -5.05 10.52 -3.33
N LEU A 99 -5.29 9.61 -4.28
CA LEU A 99 -5.30 9.90 -5.72
C LEU A 99 -6.33 10.98 -6.08
N VAL A 100 -7.55 10.87 -5.54
CA VAL A 100 -8.57 11.91 -5.72
C VAL A 100 -8.11 13.24 -5.12
N SER A 101 -7.46 13.21 -3.95
CA SER A 101 -6.93 14.41 -3.31
C SER A 101 -5.85 15.10 -4.14
N PHE A 102 -4.95 14.34 -4.78
CA PHE A 102 -3.99 14.87 -5.75
C PHE A 102 -4.71 15.60 -6.91
N LEU A 103 -5.73 14.98 -7.50
CA LEU A 103 -6.48 15.59 -8.61
C LEU A 103 -7.19 16.88 -8.17
N VAL A 104 -7.82 16.89 -6.99
CA VAL A 104 -8.52 18.07 -6.44
C VAL A 104 -7.55 19.21 -6.11
N VAL A 105 -6.37 18.89 -5.60
CA VAL A 105 -5.33 19.89 -5.30
C VAL A 105 -4.78 20.49 -6.60
N MET A 106 -4.49 19.67 -7.60
CA MET A 106 -3.96 20.15 -8.89
C MET A 106 -4.99 20.92 -9.72
N ALA A 107 -6.25 20.49 -9.74
CA ALA A 107 -7.35 21.20 -10.41
C ALA A 107 -7.84 22.43 -9.62
N GLY A 108 -7.40 22.55 -8.36
CA GLY A 108 -7.78 23.63 -7.47
C GLY A 108 -7.06 24.96 -7.76
N GLY A 109 -7.54 26.02 -7.10
CA GLY A 109 -6.86 27.31 -7.09
C GLY A 109 -5.51 27.28 -6.35
N LYS A 110 -4.80 28.41 -6.36
CA LYS A 110 -3.50 28.59 -5.71
C LYS A 110 -3.50 28.13 -4.24
N TYR A 111 -4.51 28.53 -3.47
CA TYR A 111 -4.67 28.14 -2.06
C TYR A 111 -4.60 26.62 -1.83
N LYS A 112 -5.29 25.83 -2.67
CA LYS A 112 -5.27 24.37 -2.56
C LYS A 112 -3.89 23.78 -2.89
N ARG A 113 -3.15 24.39 -3.81
CA ARG A 113 -1.81 23.93 -4.22
C ARG A 113 -0.73 24.28 -3.20
N GLU A 114 -0.85 25.42 -2.53
CA GLU A 114 0.09 25.85 -1.50
C GLU A 114 -0.06 25.05 -0.20
N ASP A 115 -1.30 24.78 0.22
CA ASP A 115 -1.58 24.14 1.52
C ASP A 115 -2.01 22.66 1.44
N GLY A 116 -2.27 22.16 0.23
CA GLY A 116 -2.76 20.80 -0.03
C GLY A 116 -1.79 19.68 0.38
N TRP A 117 -0.49 19.97 0.50
CA TRP A 117 0.52 19.00 0.92
C TRP A 117 0.25 18.44 2.32
N LYS A 118 -0.42 19.20 3.21
CA LYS A 118 -0.78 18.74 4.55
C LYS A 118 -1.82 17.61 4.50
N LEU A 119 -2.85 17.78 3.67
CA LEU A 119 -3.89 16.77 3.46
C LEU A 119 -3.31 15.55 2.75
N ILE A 120 -2.64 15.75 1.62
CA ILE A 120 -2.06 14.66 0.82
C ILE A 120 -0.98 13.92 1.63
N GLY A 121 -0.07 14.65 2.29
CA GLY A 121 0.96 14.07 3.14
C GLY A 121 0.38 13.30 4.33
N GLY A 122 -0.68 13.80 4.95
CA GLY A 122 -1.39 13.09 6.01
C GLY A 122 -2.00 11.77 5.54
N LEU A 123 -2.65 11.78 4.37
CA LEU A 123 -3.22 10.57 3.77
C LEU A 123 -2.15 9.55 3.35
N LEU A 124 -1.04 10.00 2.76
CA LEU A 124 0.11 9.15 2.41
C LEU A 124 0.75 8.49 3.64
N LEU A 125 0.85 9.21 4.75
CA LEU A 125 1.36 8.64 6.00
C LEU A 125 0.36 7.67 6.64
N ALA A 126 -0.94 7.98 6.59
CA ALA A 126 -1.97 7.08 7.06
C ALA A 126 -1.98 5.76 6.26
N ASP A 127 -1.88 5.86 4.93
CA ASP A 127 -1.71 4.74 4.01
C ASP A 127 -0.49 3.88 4.41
N ALA A 128 0.70 4.48 4.46
CA ALA A 128 1.92 3.77 4.82
C ALA A 128 1.82 3.08 6.20
N VAL A 129 1.21 3.72 7.20
CA VAL A 129 1.01 3.11 8.54
C VAL A 129 0.13 1.87 8.45
N VAL A 130 -0.96 1.93 7.69
CA VAL A 130 -1.88 0.78 7.51
C VAL A 130 -1.18 -0.35 6.77
N GLU A 131 -0.43 -0.04 5.70
CA GLU A 131 0.36 -1.02 4.96
C GLU A 131 1.42 -1.69 5.86
N PHE A 132 2.24 -0.89 6.57
CA PHE A 132 3.24 -1.41 7.49
C PHE A 132 2.64 -2.25 8.62
N ALA A 133 1.44 -1.88 9.11
CA ALA A 133 0.74 -2.69 10.10
C ALA A 133 0.33 -4.06 9.54
N GLY A 134 -0.27 -4.12 8.35
CA GLY A 134 -0.68 -5.40 7.75
C GLY A 134 0.51 -6.28 7.36
N MET A 135 1.57 -5.69 6.80
CA MET A 135 2.82 -6.39 6.52
C MET A 135 3.52 -6.87 7.79
N GLY A 136 3.49 -6.05 8.85
CA GLY A 136 4.02 -6.38 10.17
C GLY A 136 3.30 -7.55 10.80
N LEU A 137 1.97 -7.65 10.67
CA LEU A 137 1.21 -8.81 11.13
C LEU A 137 1.61 -10.09 10.40
N VAL A 138 1.73 -10.05 9.07
CA VAL A 138 2.17 -11.21 8.28
C VAL A 138 3.60 -11.62 8.65
N ALA A 139 4.51 -10.65 8.79
CA ALA A 139 5.89 -10.92 9.20
C ALA A 139 5.97 -11.45 10.65
N TYR A 140 5.10 -10.98 11.55
CA TYR A 140 5.01 -11.49 12.90
C TYR A 140 4.59 -12.96 12.91
N LEU A 141 3.50 -13.29 12.21
CA LEU A 141 3.03 -14.66 12.08
C LEU A 141 4.09 -15.57 11.43
N PHE A 142 4.73 -15.12 10.35
CA PHE A 142 5.81 -15.86 9.68
C PHE A 142 6.94 -16.27 10.64
N ASN A 143 7.29 -15.42 11.61
CA ASN A 143 8.39 -15.68 12.52
C ASN A 143 8.00 -16.40 13.82
N HIS A 144 6.71 -16.39 14.20
CA HIS A 144 6.25 -16.88 15.51
C HIS A 144 5.31 -18.08 15.43
N ASP A 145 4.68 -18.31 14.28
CA ASP A 145 3.71 -19.39 14.10
C ASP A 145 4.41 -20.72 13.75
N GLU A 146 3.99 -21.80 14.40
CA GLU A 146 4.56 -23.14 14.20
C GLU A 146 4.33 -23.66 12.77
N GLN A 147 3.25 -23.21 12.09
CA GLN A 147 2.95 -23.57 10.70
C GLN A 147 4.08 -23.16 9.75
N PHE A 148 4.76 -22.05 10.04
CA PHE A 148 5.83 -21.48 9.21
C PHE A 148 7.23 -21.84 9.70
N ALA A 149 7.37 -22.48 10.86
CA ALA A 149 8.65 -22.99 11.35
C ALA A 149 9.22 -24.15 10.50
N VAL A 150 8.39 -24.78 9.67
CA VAL A 150 8.80 -25.86 8.76
C VAL A 150 9.75 -25.31 7.68
N PRO A 151 10.91 -25.94 7.44
CA PRO A 151 11.85 -25.48 6.42
C PRO A 151 11.22 -25.50 5.03
N GLY A 152 11.39 -24.41 4.28
CA GLY A 152 10.86 -24.24 2.92
C GLY A 152 9.92 -23.05 2.75
N TRP A 153 9.46 -22.46 3.86
CA TRP A 153 8.67 -21.22 3.84
C TRP A 153 9.54 -19.97 3.65
N GLY A 154 9.04 -19.03 2.86
CA GLY A 154 9.66 -17.72 2.66
C GLY A 154 8.62 -16.62 2.46
N LEU A 155 9.06 -15.38 2.71
CA LEU A 155 8.30 -14.19 2.31
C LEU A 155 8.28 -14.09 0.79
N GLY A 156 7.08 -13.97 0.25
CA GLY A 156 6.87 -13.89 -1.20
C GLY A 156 7.02 -12.48 -1.73
N TRP A 157 6.94 -12.36 -3.06
CA TRP A 157 7.16 -11.08 -3.73
C TRP A 157 6.03 -10.09 -3.49
N SER A 158 4.79 -10.54 -3.25
CA SER A 158 3.65 -9.65 -2.98
C SER A 158 3.92 -8.84 -1.71
N TRP A 159 4.46 -9.46 -0.66
CA TRP A 159 4.84 -8.78 0.58
C TRP A 159 5.93 -7.72 0.33
N ILE A 160 6.91 -8.03 -0.51
CA ILE A 160 7.98 -7.08 -0.89
C ILE A 160 7.41 -5.89 -1.68
N LEU A 161 6.52 -6.13 -2.64
CA LEU A 161 5.91 -5.06 -3.44
C LEU A 161 5.12 -4.08 -2.57
N CYS A 162 4.35 -4.58 -1.60
CA CYS A 162 3.63 -3.74 -0.65
C CYS A 162 4.61 -2.96 0.25
N THR A 163 5.74 -3.57 0.65
CA THR A 163 6.76 -2.87 1.46
C THR A 163 7.39 -1.72 0.70
N ILE A 164 7.65 -1.92 -0.60
CA ILE A 164 8.14 -0.88 -1.49
C ILE A 164 7.10 0.24 -1.62
N SER A 165 5.81 -0.11 -1.81
CA SER A 165 4.73 0.87 -1.90
C SER A 165 4.66 1.76 -0.66
N ALA A 166 4.57 1.18 0.54
CA ALA A 166 4.52 1.91 1.81
C ALA A 166 5.71 2.86 1.99
N THR A 167 6.90 2.39 1.63
CA THR A 167 8.13 3.18 1.70
C THR A 167 8.08 4.36 0.71
N VAL A 168 7.59 4.12 -0.50
CA VAL A 168 7.39 5.18 -1.51
C VAL A 168 6.37 6.20 -1.00
N SER A 169 5.26 5.79 -0.40
CA SER A 169 4.27 6.71 0.20
C SER A 169 4.90 7.65 1.23
N VAL A 170 5.75 7.12 2.12
CA VAL A 170 6.50 7.94 3.11
C VAL A 170 7.46 8.91 2.42
N LEU A 171 8.21 8.46 1.42
CA LEU A 171 9.16 9.31 0.70
C LEU A 171 8.45 10.42 -0.07
N VAL A 172 7.32 10.12 -0.70
CA VAL A 172 6.49 11.12 -1.38
C VAL A 172 5.96 12.13 -0.37
N ALA A 173 5.45 11.70 0.78
CA ALA A 173 4.98 12.61 1.84
C ALA A 173 6.10 13.54 2.33
N ALA A 174 7.29 13.01 2.58
CA ALA A 174 8.46 13.79 2.98
C ALA A 174 8.90 14.77 1.89
N SER A 175 8.88 14.35 0.62
CA SER A 175 9.23 15.20 -0.53
C SER A 175 8.24 16.35 -0.71
N LEU A 176 6.93 16.09 -0.55
CA LEU A 176 5.89 17.10 -0.63
C LEU A 176 6.03 18.11 0.52
N ALA A 177 6.25 17.62 1.74
CA ALA A 177 6.55 18.47 2.87
C ALA A 177 7.77 19.34 2.56
N ALA A 178 8.93 18.77 2.22
CA ALA A 178 10.14 19.52 1.90
C ALA A 178 9.90 20.57 0.79
N SER A 179 9.16 20.21 -0.26
CA SER A 179 8.83 21.14 -1.35
C SER A 179 8.01 22.34 -0.87
N ALA A 180 7.18 22.17 0.15
CA ALA A 180 6.38 23.25 0.70
C ALA A 180 7.21 24.32 1.41
N TRP A 181 8.31 23.94 2.08
CA TRP A 181 9.19 24.85 2.82
C TRP A 181 10.26 25.48 1.92
N VAL A 182 10.70 24.77 0.86
CA VAL A 182 11.79 25.22 -0.01
C VAL A 182 11.29 26.10 -1.15
N LEU A 183 10.11 25.81 -1.71
CA LEU A 183 9.61 26.56 -2.86
C LEU A 183 9.00 27.90 -2.42
N PRO A 184 9.24 28.99 -3.16
CA PRO A 184 8.53 30.25 -2.90
C PRO A 184 7.02 30.05 -3.05
N PRO A 185 6.19 30.90 -2.42
CA PRO A 185 4.76 30.96 -2.72
C PRO A 185 4.56 31.24 -4.22
N GLU A 186 3.46 30.78 -4.81
CA GLU A 186 3.17 31.18 -6.19
C GLU A 186 2.94 32.71 -6.22
N ASP A 187 3.26 33.40 -7.31
CA ASP A 187 3.13 34.87 -7.41
C ASP A 187 1.70 35.32 -7.08
N ASP A 188 1.58 36.51 -6.49
CA ASP A 188 0.38 36.98 -5.80
C ASP A 188 -0.83 37.17 -6.73
N TYR A 189 -2.02 37.18 -6.15
CA TYR A 189 -3.16 37.79 -6.85
C TYR A 189 -2.89 39.29 -6.92
N GLU A 190 -2.74 39.87 -8.12
CA GLU A 190 -2.82 41.32 -8.26
C GLU A 190 -4.20 41.74 -7.72
N TYR A 191 -4.19 42.42 -6.58
CA TYR A 191 -5.39 43.09 -6.09
C TYR A 191 -5.79 44.11 -7.15
N LEU A 192 -6.94 43.93 -7.78
CA LEU A 192 -7.53 44.96 -8.62
C LEU A 192 -7.79 46.16 -7.71
N GLU A 193 -7.22 47.32 -8.05
CA GLU A 193 -7.53 48.57 -7.34
C GLU A 193 -9.05 48.80 -7.42
N ASP A 194 -9.67 49.06 -6.28
CA ASP A 194 -11.07 49.48 -6.24
C ASP A 194 -11.24 50.70 -7.17
N PRO A 195 -12.34 50.78 -7.96
CA PRO A 195 -12.55 51.93 -8.82
C PRO A 195 -12.47 53.20 -7.99
N VAL A 196 -11.45 54.02 -8.26
CA VAL A 196 -11.35 55.37 -7.71
C VAL A 196 -12.63 56.08 -8.13
N ASN A 197 -13.51 56.32 -7.16
CA ASN A 197 -14.68 57.16 -7.37
C ASN A 197 -14.15 58.59 -7.60
N ASP A 198 -13.87 58.91 -8.86
CA ASP A 198 -13.68 60.29 -9.31
C ASP A 198 -15.02 61.02 -9.09
N ILE A 199 -15.11 61.76 -7.97
CA ILE A 199 -16.14 62.77 -7.67
C ILE A 199 -15.53 64.14 -7.90
#